data_AF-A0A2N0QBP0-F1
#
_entry.id   AF-A0A2N0QBP0-F1
#
_cell.length_a   1.000
_cell.length_b   1.000
_cell.length_c   1.000
_cell.angle_alpha   90.00
_cell.angle_beta   90.00
_cell.angle_gamma   90.00
#
_symmetry.space_group_name_H-M   'P 1'
#
loop_
_entity.id
_entity.type
_entity.pdbx_description
1 polymer ?
#
loop_
_entity_poly.entity_id
_entity_poly.type
_entity_poly.pdbx_seq_one_letter_code
_entity_poly.pdbx_strand_id
1 'polypeptide(L)'
;MNIEGRDIGLPCSANLSSSSVYANLKPFPPVSNQSVDYTVEGVMLDYEITPYKTEIAIAYADQNVLDDLYIKVLDFHYAKAAPFSIDVPDVPTPLLTSKYAITVIIADNPNKPKTHACSYAIFG
;
A
#
# COMPACT_ATOMS: atom_id res chain seq x y z
N MET A 1 -19.30 4.18 3.06
CA MET A 1 -18.79 5.55 3.23
C MET A 1 -17.78 5.76 2.11
N ASN A 2 -18.18 6.47 1.05
CA ASN A 2 -17.27 6.79 -0.05
C ASN A 2 -16.21 7.73 0.51
N ILE A 3 -14.94 7.33 0.45
CA ILE A 3 -13.84 8.18 0.88
C ILE A 3 -13.42 8.94 -0.37
N GLU A 4 -14.10 10.05 -0.65
CA GLU A 4 -13.80 10.91 -1.80
C GLU A 4 -12.34 11.39 -1.74
N GLY A 5 -11.61 11.25 -2.84
CA GLY A 5 -10.25 11.75 -3.00
C GLY A 5 -9.11 10.76 -2.73
N ARG A 6 -9.37 9.45 -2.68
CA ARG A 6 -8.33 8.41 -2.55
C ARG A 6 -8.38 7.42 -3.69
N ASP A 7 -7.25 7.20 -4.34
CA ASP A 7 -7.14 6.25 -5.47
C ASP A 7 -7.17 4.79 -4.99
N ILE A 8 -6.61 4.53 -3.80
CA ILE A 8 -6.64 3.24 -3.11
C ILE A 8 -7.16 3.45 -1.69
N GLY A 9 -8.26 2.81 -1.32
CA GLY A 9 -8.89 3.06 -0.01
C GLY A 9 -9.87 2.00 0.51
N LEU A 10 -10.12 0.91 -0.22
CA LEU A 10 -10.96 -0.17 0.31
C LEU A 10 -10.15 -0.98 1.33
N PRO A 11 -10.66 -1.22 2.55
CA PRO A 11 -9.92 -1.97 3.55
C PRO A 11 -9.84 -3.45 3.17
N CYS A 12 -8.68 -4.08 3.41
CA CYS A 12 -8.56 -5.53 3.32
C CYS A 12 -9.21 -6.22 4.53
N SER A 13 -9.68 -7.45 4.38
CA SER A 13 -10.19 -8.27 5.49
C SER A 13 -9.14 -8.55 6.58
N ALA A 14 -7.86 -8.48 6.22
CA ALA A 14 -6.72 -8.67 7.11
C ALA A 14 -6.40 -7.45 8.00
N ASN A 15 -7.13 -6.33 7.87
CA ASN A 15 -6.91 -5.18 8.75
C ASN A 15 -7.33 -5.51 10.17
N LEU A 16 -6.44 -5.23 11.13
CA LEU A 16 -6.86 -5.04 12.50
C LEU A 16 -7.88 -3.90 12.50
N SER A 17 -9.02 -4.09 13.16
CA SER A 17 -10.21 -3.23 13.12
C SER A 17 -9.98 -1.76 13.51
N SER A 18 -8.77 -1.42 13.93
CA SER A 18 -8.34 -0.13 14.43
C SER A 18 -7.41 0.63 13.46
N SER A 19 -6.72 0.00 12.51
CA SER A 19 -5.73 0.67 11.65
C SER A 19 -6.26 0.94 10.24
N SER A 20 -5.87 2.09 9.68
CA SER A 20 -6.28 2.50 8.33
C SER A 20 -5.07 2.90 7.49
N VAL A 21 -5.08 2.48 6.23
CA VAL A 21 -4.08 2.85 5.22
C VAL A 21 -4.79 3.12 3.90
N TYR A 22 -4.27 4.06 3.13
CA TYR A 22 -4.76 4.43 1.82
C TYR A 22 -3.62 5.04 1.00
N ALA A 23 -3.82 5.17 -0.31
CA ALA A 23 -2.81 5.76 -1.17
C ALA A 23 -3.42 6.60 -2.30
N ASN A 24 -2.64 7.60 -2.72
CA ASN A 24 -2.85 8.39 -3.92
C ASN A 24 -1.72 8.12 -4.90
N LEU A 25 -2.03 8.08 -6.19
CA LEU A 25 -1.12 7.66 -7.25
C LEU A 25 -0.81 8.83 -8.19
N LYS A 26 0.39 8.84 -8.74
CA LYS A 26 0.79 9.79 -9.79
C LYS A 26 1.73 9.12 -10.80
N PRO A 27 1.35 8.98 -12.08
CA PRO A 27 0.05 9.35 -12.65
C PRO A 27 -1.09 8.43 -12.18
N PHE A 28 -2.32 8.94 -12.26
CA PHE A 28 -3.54 8.17 -12.04
C PHE A 28 -4.51 8.33 -13.24
N PRO A 29 -5.07 7.24 -13.80
CA PRO A 29 -4.75 5.84 -13.48
C PRO A 29 -3.32 5.46 -13.89
N PRO A 30 -2.74 4.40 -13.30
CA PRO A 30 -1.40 3.95 -13.65
C PRO A 30 -1.37 3.34 -15.06
N VAL A 31 -0.19 3.38 -15.69
CA VAL A 31 0.04 2.93 -17.07
C VAL A 31 1.04 1.79 -17.08
N SER A 32 0.76 0.74 -17.86
CA SER A 32 1.63 -0.43 -17.97
C SER A 32 3.06 -0.06 -18.33
N ASN A 33 4.04 -0.71 -17.68
CA ASN A 33 5.47 -0.52 -17.90
C ASN A 33 5.96 0.93 -17.69
N GLN A 34 5.23 1.72 -16.89
CA GLN A 34 5.66 3.04 -16.44
C GLN A 34 5.76 3.06 -14.92
N SER A 35 6.62 3.92 -14.39
CA SER A 35 6.70 4.14 -12.96
C SER A 35 5.52 4.96 -12.45
N VAL A 36 5.12 4.69 -11.20
CA VAL A 36 4.06 5.40 -10.50
C VAL A 36 4.58 5.79 -9.13
N ASP A 37 4.35 7.05 -8.76
CA ASP A 37 4.59 7.53 -7.41
C ASP A 37 3.35 7.29 -6.55
N TYR A 38 3.56 6.79 -5.34
CA TYR A 38 2.52 6.61 -4.34
C TYR A 38 2.77 7.53 -3.16
N THR A 39 1.73 8.22 -2.70
CA THR A 39 1.71 8.82 -1.35
C THR A 39 0.82 7.95 -0.47
N VAL A 40 1.44 7.18 0.43
CA VAL A 40 0.78 6.23 1.33
C VAL A 40 0.55 6.89 2.68
N GLU A 41 -0.69 6.92 3.12
CA GLU A 41 -1.11 7.67 4.29
C GLU A 41 -2.03 6.83 5.18
N GLY A 42 -2.14 7.22 6.45
CA GLY A 42 -2.97 6.47 7.38
C GLY A 42 -2.73 6.78 8.84
N VAL A 43 -3.31 5.93 9.68
CA VAL A 43 -3.15 5.92 11.13
C VAL A 43 -3.09 4.46 11.61
N MET A 44 -2.04 4.12 12.36
CA MET A 44 -1.83 2.79 12.96
C MET A 44 -2.15 2.85 14.46
N LEU A 45 -3.31 2.37 14.91
CA LEU A 45 -3.72 2.55 16.31
C LEU A 45 -2.95 1.66 17.30
N ASP A 46 -2.62 0.44 16.90
CA ASP A 46 -1.99 -0.57 17.78
C ASP A 46 -0.57 -0.97 17.34
N TYR A 47 0.03 -0.19 16.43
CA TYR A 47 1.33 -0.50 15.85
C TYR A 47 2.16 0.77 15.63
N GLU A 48 3.46 0.65 15.87
CA GLU A 48 4.44 1.71 15.65
C GLU A 48 5.25 1.39 14.40
N ILE A 49 5.27 2.31 13.43
CA ILE A 49 6.17 2.22 12.29
C ILE A 49 7.59 2.40 12.83
N THR A 50 8.42 1.39 12.63
CA THR A 50 9.77 1.31 13.19
C THR A 50 10.80 1.18 12.07
N PRO A 51 11.87 1.99 12.07
CA PRO A 51 12.94 1.89 11.08
C PRO A 51 13.47 0.47 10.95
N TYR A 52 13.66 0.02 9.71
CA TYR A 52 14.23 -1.26 9.30
C TYR A 52 13.47 -2.51 9.76
N LYS A 53 12.32 -2.32 10.39
CA LYS A 53 11.40 -3.37 10.80
C LYS A 53 10.11 -3.31 9.98
N THR A 54 9.60 -2.11 9.72
CA THR A 54 8.37 -1.93 8.94
C THR A 54 8.69 -1.77 7.46
N GLU A 55 7.87 -2.36 6.61
CA GLU A 55 7.93 -2.20 5.16
C GLU A 55 6.56 -1.84 4.57
N ILE A 56 6.60 -1.15 3.42
CA ILE A 56 5.46 -0.99 2.52
C ILE A 56 5.63 -1.97 1.37
N ALA A 57 4.58 -2.73 1.12
CA ALA A 57 4.48 -3.70 0.03
C ALA A 57 3.36 -3.28 -0.93
N ILE A 58 3.64 -3.26 -2.24
CA ILE A 58 2.68 -2.90 -3.29
C ILE A 58 2.57 -4.06 -4.28
N ALA A 59 1.35 -4.58 -4.43
CA ALA A 59 1.05 -5.71 -5.31
C ALA A 59 0.04 -5.32 -6.39
N TYR A 60 0.26 -5.81 -7.60
CA TYR A 60 -0.70 -5.79 -8.70
C TYR A 60 -1.20 -7.21 -8.96
N ALA A 61 -2.51 -7.37 -9.09
CA ALA A 61 -3.11 -8.68 -9.33
C ALA A 61 -4.36 -8.59 -10.19
N ASP A 62 -4.68 -9.65 -10.92
CA ASP A 62 -5.99 -9.88 -11.51
C ASP A 62 -6.63 -11.15 -10.90
N GLN A 63 -6.74 -12.23 -11.67
CA GLN A 63 -6.95 -13.58 -11.16
C GLN A 63 -5.66 -14.16 -10.55
N ASN A 64 -4.50 -13.65 -10.97
CA ASN A 64 -3.18 -14.02 -10.45
C ASN A 64 -2.38 -12.75 -10.11
N VAL A 65 -1.29 -12.91 -9.37
CA VAL A 65 -0.31 -11.84 -9.18
C VAL A 65 0.33 -11.53 -10.54
N LEU A 66 0.37 -10.24 -10.92
CA LEU A 66 0.82 -9.81 -12.25
C LEU A 66 2.35 -9.72 -12.36
N ASP A 67 3.04 -9.46 -11.25
CA ASP A 67 4.51 -9.37 -11.17
C ASP A 67 4.96 -9.46 -9.69
N ASP A 68 6.26 -9.49 -9.46
CA ASP A 68 6.84 -9.49 -8.13
C ASP A 68 6.35 -8.30 -7.28
N LEU A 69 6.24 -8.54 -5.96
CA LEU A 69 5.86 -7.52 -5.00
C LEU A 69 6.92 -6.42 -4.94
N TYR A 70 6.51 -5.16 -5.08
CA TYR A 70 7.40 -4.05 -4.75
C TYR A 70 7.50 -3.92 -3.22
N ILE A 71 8.73 -3.86 -2.69
CA ILE A 71 8.99 -3.74 -1.25
C ILE A 71 9.85 -2.51 -0.97
N LYS A 72 9.38 -1.63 -0.10
CA LYS A 72 10.15 -0.53 0.48
C LYS A 72 10.26 -0.70 1.99
N VAL A 73 11.47 -1.00 2.47
CA VAL A 73 11.79 -0.97 3.89
C VAL A 73 11.84 0.48 4.36
N LEU A 74 11.15 0.79 5.46
CA LEU A 74 11.08 2.14 6.00
C LEU A 74 12.27 2.42 6.91
N ASP A 75 12.81 3.63 6.89
CA ASP A 75 13.98 4.06 7.67
C ASP A 75 13.66 5.13 8.71
N PHE A 76 12.38 5.46 8.88
CA PHE A 76 11.87 6.45 9.83
C PHE A 76 10.84 5.84 10.78
N HIS A 77 10.52 6.61 11.82
CA HIS A 77 9.60 6.20 12.88
C HIS A 77 8.30 7.01 12.85
N TYR A 78 7.17 6.34 13.05
CA TYR A 78 5.91 6.97 13.44
C TYR A 78 5.35 6.28 14.68
N ALA A 79 5.02 7.08 15.70
CA ALA A 79 4.38 6.58 16.91
C ALA A 79 2.97 6.04 16.61
N LYS A 80 2.52 5.09 17.42
CA LYS A 80 1.14 4.57 17.34
C LYS A 80 0.13 5.71 17.52
N ALA A 81 -1.00 5.57 16.84
CA ALA A 81 -2.07 6.57 16.74
C ALA A 81 -1.68 7.94 16.16
N ALA A 82 -0.41 8.15 15.77
CA ALA A 82 -0.03 9.32 15.00
C ALA A 82 -0.39 9.10 13.52
N PRO A 83 -0.89 10.14 12.82
CA PRO A 83 -1.02 10.08 11.37
C PRO A 83 0.36 10.03 10.70
N PHE A 84 0.45 9.29 9.61
CA PHE A 84 1.64 9.19 8.77
C PHE A 84 1.31 9.54 7.31
N SER A 85 2.34 9.98 6.59
CA SER A 85 2.31 10.23 5.14
C SER A 85 3.70 9.91 4.59
N ILE A 86 3.76 8.96 3.65
CA ILE A 86 5.00 8.34 3.17
C ILE A 86 4.99 8.35 1.64
N ASP A 87 5.98 9.02 1.05
CA ASP A 87 6.19 8.97 -0.39
C ASP A 87 6.97 7.71 -0.79
N VAL A 88 6.46 7.02 -1.79
CA VAL A 88 7.03 5.82 -2.40
C VAL A 88 7.14 6.09 -3.90
N PRO A 89 8.25 6.69 -4.35
CA PRO A 89 8.43 7.05 -5.76
C PRO A 89 8.82 5.82 -6.59
N ASP A 90 8.69 5.96 -7.89
CA ASP A 90 9.26 5.08 -8.91
C ASP A 90 8.84 3.59 -8.80
N VAL A 91 7.61 3.32 -8.37
CA VAL A 91 7.08 1.94 -8.29
C VAL A 91 6.82 1.43 -9.72
N PRO A 92 7.46 0.33 -10.16
CA PRO A 92 7.25 -0.19 -11.49
C PRO A 92 5.84 -0.77 -11.63
N THR A 93 5.16 -0.42 -12.72
CA THR A 93 3.86 -0.99 -13.05
C THR A 93 4.05 -2.15 -14.04
N PRO A 94 3.44 -3.33 -13.80
CA PRO A 94 3.55 -4.46 -14.72
C PRO A 94 2.69 -4.24 -15.97
N LEU A 95 2.61 -5.27 -16.82
CA LEU A 95 1.62 -5.27 -17.89
C LEU A 95 0.21 -5.38 -17.30
N LEU A 96 -0.49 -4.25 -17.18
CA LEU A 96 -1.86 -4.19 -16.67
C LEU A 96 -2.83 -4.82 -17.67
N THR A 97 -3.74 -5.63 -17.16
CA THR A 97 -4.87 -6.18 -17.90
C THR A 97 -6.05 -5.21 -17.93
N SER A 98 -7.13 -5.54 -18.63
CA SER A 98 -8.33 -4.69 -18.67
C SER A 98 -8.99 -4.53 -17.30
N LYS A 99 -8.76 -5.47 -16.37
CA LYS A 99 -9.27 -5.39 -15.00
C LYS A 99 -8.24 -5.94 -14.03
N TYR A 100 -7.79 -5.11 -13.10
CA TYR A 100 -6.75 -5.44 -12.13
C TYR A 100 -7.05 -4.80 -10.77
N ALA A 101 -6.37 -5.25 -9.74
CA ALA A 101 -6.39 -4.69 -8.41
C ALA A 101 -4.97 -4.22 -8.03
N ILE A 102 -4.90 -3.14 -7.26
CA ILE A 102 -3.68 -2.70 -6.60
C ILE A 102 -3.91 -2.84 -5.10
N THR A 103 -2.97 -3.45 -4.40
CA THR A 103 -3.00 -3.60 -2.94
C THR A 103 -1.77 -2.95 -2.32
N VAL A 104 -1.98 -2.10 -1.31
CA VAL A 104 -0.94 -1.47 -0.49
C VAL A 104 -0.98 -2.10 0.89
N ILE A 105 0.17 -2.58 1.38
CA ILE A 105 0.31 -3.35 2.61
C ILE A 105 1.39 -2.69 3.49
N ILE A 106 1.12 -2.58 4.78
CA ILE A 106 2.13 -2.27 5.81
C ILE A 106 2.35 -3.54 6.64
N ALA A 107 3.61 -4.02 6.68
CA ALA A 107 3.97 -5.27 7.35
C ALA A 107 5.34 -5.21 8.06
N ASP A 108 5.65 -6.23 8.86
CA ASP A 108 6.99 -6.45 9.44
C ASP A 108 7.92 -7.21 8.46
N ASN A 109 9.13 -6.70 8.23
CA ASN A 109 10.26 -7.35 7.55
C ASN A 109 11.10 -8.20 8.55
N PRO A 110 11.82 -9.30 8.19
CA PRO A 110 11.66 -10.23 7.07
C PRO A 110 11.11 -11.61 7.46
N ASN A 111 11.12 -11.97 8.76
CA ASN A 111 11.10 -13.40 9.15
C ASN A 111 9.70 -14.00 9.35
N LYS A 112 8.66 -13.17 9.51
CA LYS A 112 7.24 -13.53 9.46
C LYS A 112 6.46 -12.24 9.15
N PRO A 113 6.09 -11.97 7.89
CA PRO A 113 5.36 -10.75 7.57
C PRO A 113 4.02 -10.76 8.27
N LYS A 114 3.93 -10.02 9.37
CA LYS A 114 2.67 -9.72 10.02
C LYS A 114 2.14 -8.47 9.35
N THR A 115 1.05 -8.61 8.60
CA THR A 115 0.30 -7.47 8.08
C THR A 115 -0.32 -6.70 9.24
N HIS A 116 -0.10 -5.39 9.26
CA HIS A 116 -0.67 -4.49 10.26
C HIS A 116 -1.77 -3.61 9.67
N ALA A 117 -1.64 -3.23 8.40
CA ALA A 117 -2.68 -2.55 7.63
C ALA A 117 -2.55 -2.89 6.15
N CYS A 118 -3.67 -2.81 5.44
CA CYS A 118 -3.80 -3.15 4.03
C CYS A 118 -5.01 -2.40 3.44
N SER A 119 -4.83 -1.87 2.23
CA SER A 119 -5.94 -1.36 1.43
C SER A 119 -5.75 -1.72 -0.03
N TYR A 120 -6.86 -1.75 -0.76
CA TYR A 120 -6.87 -2.07 -2.18
C TYR A 120 -7.85 -1.19 -2.95
N ALA A 121 -7.71 -1.23 -4.27
CA ALA A 121 -8.69 -0.76 -5.23
C ALA A 121 -8.73 -1.70 -6.44
N ILE A 122 -9.86 -1.74 -7.13
CA ILE A 122 -10.06 -2.51 -8.37
C ILE A 122 -10.31 -1.51 -9.50
N PHE A 123 -9.60 -1.71 -10.60
CA PHE A 123 -9.64 -0.90 -11.82
C PHE A 123 -10.07 -1.79 -12.98
N GLY A 124 -10.83 -1.25 -13.93
CA GLY A 124 -11.29 -1.95 -15.14
C GLY A 124 -12.76 -1.76 -15.48
#